data_AF-A0A067EK04-F1
#
_entry.id   AF-A0A067EK04-F1
#
_cell.length_a   1.000
_cell.length_b   1.000
_cell.length_c   1.000
_cell.angle_alpha   90.00
_cell.angle_beta   90.00
_cell.angle_gamma   90.00
#
_symmetry.space_group_name_H-M   'P 1'
#
loop_
_entity.id
_entity.type
_entity.pdbx_description
1 polymer ?
#
loop_
_entity_poly.entity_id
_entity_poly.type
_entity_poly.pdbx_seq_one_letter_code
_entity_poly.pdbx_strand_id
1 'polypeptide(L)'
;GKNFLAKTGPHKVKVIFFSKTGERASPFVRQISRNYWAYASFAFVLWREEESSIWWNTFEVESAPAIVFLKDPGVKPVVYYGSFNNSRLSEVMEQNKLQELPQLRSVTSMELGCDARGYSRAGSDTTIWYCVILAGRLSPELNKMRETIRRVQETLLSDDESNAADTDQSLAPAAVAFRNKRLTFAWLDGEAQDRYCSFYLFSETSFETCGARRDMSDVPRLFIVRYKRNTTEDEAKIERKPRNIWDAMQEQEVDPASQLVVRYNGSDEIPQV
;
A
#
# COMPACT_ATOMS: atom_id res chain seq x y z
N GLY A 1 19.32 5.22 -14.97
CA GLY A 1 19.29 5.66 -13.56
C GLY A 1 18.28 6.78 -13.32
N LYS A 2 18.68 8.06 -13.46
CA LYS A 2 17.90 9.23 -13.02
C LYS A 2 16.49 9.36 -13.66
N ASN A 3 16.38 9.13 -14.96
CA ASN A 3 15.08 9.22 -15.66
C ASN A 3 14.06 8.15 -15.24
N PHE A 4 14.52 7.01 -14.71
CA PHE A 4 13.64 5.93 -14.26
C PHE A 4 12.93 6.31 -12.95
N LEU A 5 13.66 6.88 -12.00
CA LEU A 5 13.08 7.31 -10.73
C LEU A 5 12.02 8.42 -10.93
N ALA A 6 12.22 9.31 -11.90
CA ALA A 6 11.29 10.39 -12.20
C ALA A 6 10.07 9.95 -13.05
N LYS A 7 10.21 8.93 -13.90
CA LYS A 7 9.13 8.47 -14.80
C LYS A 7 8.23 7.39 -14.19
N THR A 8 8.64 6.79 -13.08
CA THR A 8 7.88 5.71 -12.44
C THR A 8 6.78 6.27 -11.55
N GLY A 9 5.59 5.70 -11.68
CA GLY A 9 4.44 6.11 -10.88
C GLY A 9 4.73 5.96 -9.38
N PRO A 10 4.28 6.92 -8.54
CA PRO A 10 4.58 6.95 -7.10
C PRO A 10 3.94 5.80 -6.31
N HIS A 11 3.06 5.05 -6.96
CA HIS A 11 2.32 3.91 -6.40
C HIS A 11 2.98 2.56 -6.63
N LYS A 12 4.12 2.51 -7.35
CA LYS A 12 4.83 1.26 -7.63
C LYS A 12 6.13 1.21 -6.85
N VAL A 13 6.45 0.02 -6.35
CA VAL A 13 7.79 -0.28 -5.85
C VAL A 13 8.77 -0.21 -7.01
N LYS A 14 9.91 0.44 -6.81
CA LYS A 14 10.96 0.54 -7.84
C LYS A 14 12.00 -0.54 -7.58
N VAL A 15 12.15 -1.44 -8.54
CA VAL A 15 13.06 -2.58 -8.48
C VAL A 15 14.23 -2.31 -9.42
N ILE A 16 15.45 -2.29 -8.89
CA ILE A 16 16.66 -1.96 -9.65
C ILE A 16 17.63 -3.14 -9.60
N PHE A 17 17.98 -3.67 -10.76
CA PHE A 17 18.94 -4.75 -10.93
C PHE A 17 20.32 -4.17 -11.24
N PHE A 18 21.30 -4.44 -10.39
CA PHE A 18 22.69 -4.07 -10.57
C PHE A 18 23.46 -5.26 -11.14
N SER A 19 24.15 -5.05 -12.27
CA SER A 19 25.00 -6.05 -12.93
C SER A 19 26.36 -5.46 -13.28
N LYS A 20 27.43 -6.26 -13.19
CA LYS A 20 28.79 -5.87 -13.61
C LYS A 20 28.96 -5.89 -15.14
N THR A 21 28.19 -6.71 -15.84
CA THR A 21 28.37 -6.97 -17.28
C THR A 21 27.43 -6.13 -18.15
N GLY A 22 26.41 -5.50 -17.56
CA GLY A 22 25.43 -4.69 -18.32
C GLY A 22 24.53 -5.54 -19.20
N GLU A 23 24.41 -6.83 -18.90
CA GLU A 23 23.60 -7.78 -19.63
C GLU A 23 22.14 -7.36 -19.72
N ARG A 24 21.51 -7.72 -20.85
CA ARG A 24 20.07 -7.57 -21.02
C ARG A 24 19.32 -8.43 -20.00
N ALA A 25 18.15 -7.96 -19.59
CA ALA A 25 17.25 -8.72 -18.72
C ALA A 25 17.04 -10.14 -19.25
N SER A 26 17.32 -11.14 -18.41
CA SER A 26 17.09 -12.55 -18.73
C SER A 26 15.60 -12.82 -19.03
N PRO A 27 15.26 -13.90 -19.75
CA PRO A 27 13.87 -14.24 -20.04
C PRO A 27 12.98 -14.31 -18.80
N PHE A 28 13.48 -14.88 -17.69
CA PHE A 28 12.72 -15.00 -16.45
C PHE A 28 12.49 -13.65 -15.76
N VAL A 29 13.48 -12.73 -15.77
CA VAL A 29 13.28 -11.37 -15.22
C VAL A 29 12.23 -10.62 -16.04
N ARG A 30 12.21 -10.78 -17.37
CA ARG A 30 11.16 -10.19 -18.22
C ARG A 30 9.78 -10.73 -17.90
N GLN A 31 9.67 -12.04 -17.63
CA GLN A 31 8.40 -12.66 -17.24
C GLN A 31 7.92 -12.14 -15.88
N ILE A 32 8.80 -12.10 -14.88
CA ILE A 32 8.49 -11.55 -13.56
C ILE A 32 8.08 -10.07 -13.65
N SER A 33 8.78 -9.29 -14.46
CA SER A 33 8.43 -7.87 -14.68
C SER A 33 7.01 -7.71 -15.24
N ARG A 34 6.55 -8.64 -16.07
CA ARG A 34 5.16 -8.66 -16.57
C ARG A 34 4.18 -9.09 -15.50
N ASN A 35 4.49 -10.12 -14.72
CA ASN A 35 3.60 -10.62 -13.68
C ASN A 35 3.35 -9.56 -12.59
N TYR A 36 4.38 -8.80 -12.22
CA TYR A 36 4.32 -7.79 -11.17
C TYR A 36 4.14 -6.36 -11.72
N TRP A 37 3.76 -6.19 -12.98
CA TRP A 37 3.69 -4.87 -13.63
C TRP A 37 2.77 -3.89 -12.90
N ALA A 38 1.71 -4.40 -12.23
CA ALA A 38 0.75 -3.59 -11.50
C ALA A 38 1.31 -3.03 -10.18
N TYR A 39 2.32 -3.72 -9.62
CA TYR A 39 2.89 -3.48 -8.29
C TYR A 39 4.26 -2.79 -8.36
N ALA A 40 5.05 -3.13 -9.37
CA ALA A 40 6.45 -2.75 -9.44
C ALA A 40 6.85 -2.21 -10.81
N SER A 41 7.86 -1.34 -10.80
CA SER A 41 8.57 -0.88 -11.99
C SER A 41 10.01 -1.38 -11.94
N PHE A 42 10.57 -1.75 -13.08
CA PHE A 42 11.85 -2.45 -13.16
C PHE A 42 12.88 -1.62 -13.93
N ALA A 43 14.12 -1.57 -13.43
CA ALA A 43 15.26 -0.97 -14.10
C ALA A 43 16.51 -1.84 -14.00
N PHE A 44 17.37 -1.73 -15.01
CA PHE A 44 18.69 -2.34 -15.01
C PHE A 44 19.75 -1.24 -14.99
N VAL A 45 20.77 -1.44 -14.16
CA VAL A 45 21.89 -0.53 -13.97
C VAL A 45 23.19 -1.32 -14.09
N LEU A 46 24.10 -0.81 -14.90
CA LEU A 46 25.48 -1.28 -14.95
C LEU A 46 26.20 -0.75 -13.72
N TRP A 47 26.63 -1.65 -12.83
CA TRP A 47 27.43 -1.30 -11.67
C TRP A 47 28.90 -1.27 -12.07
N ARG A 48 29.57 -0.16 -11.75
CA ARG A 48 31.01 0.02 -11.95
C ARG A 48 31.65 0.40 -10.62
N GLU A 49 32.86 -0.10 -10.40
CA GLU A 49 33.61 0.17 -9.16
C GLU A 49 33.90 1.67 -8.98
N GLU A 50 34.14 2.40 -10.08
CA GLU A 50 34.29 3.85 -10.12
C GLU A 50 33.06 4.61 -9.56
N GLU A 51 31.87 4.03 -9.69
CA GLU A 51 30.60 4.62 -9.23
C GLU A 51 30.11 3.99 -7.91
N SER A 52 30.90 3.11 -7.29
CA SER A 52 30.53 2.36 -6.08
C SER A 52 30.07 3.27 -4.95
N SER A 53 30.75 4.39 -4.72
CA SER A 53 30.39 5.39 -3.71
C SER A 53 29.01 6.03 -3.97
N ILE A 54 28.66 6.25 -5.25
CA ILE A 54 27.35 6.79 -5.63
C ILE A 54 26.26 5.76 -5.33
N TRP A 55 26.48 4.51 -5.72
CA TRP A 55 25.51 3.43 -5.52
C TRP A 55 25.33 3.07 -4.05
N TRP A 56 26.41 3.10 -3.27
CA TRP A 56 26.37 2.94 -1.82
C TRP A 56 25.57 4.07 -1.15
N ASN A 57 25.93 5.33 -1.40
CA ASN A 57 25.28 6.47 -0.77
C ASN A 57 23.80 6.63 -1.15
N THR A 58 23.41 6.16 -2.34
CA THR A 58 22.03 6.32 -2.84
C THR A 58 21.14 5.12 -2.52
N PHE A 59 21.69 3.91 -2.62
CA PHE A 59 20.91 2.67 -2.61
C PHE A 59 21.45 1.59 -1.67
N GLU A 60 22.50 1.89 -0.90
CA GLU A 60 23.17 0.93 -0.01
C GLU A 60 23.72 -0.30 -0.76
N VAL A 61 24.11 -0.11 -2.04
CA VAL A 61 24.67 -1.17 -2.89
C VAL A 61 26.20 -1.13 -2.86
N GLU A 62 26.80 -2.10 -2.18
CA GLU A 62 28.26 -2.27 -2.08
C GLU A 62 28.86 -2.93 -3.32
N SER A 63 28.14 -3.91 -3.88
CA SER A 63 28.64 -4.72 -4.98
C SER A 63 27.51 -5.27 -5.86
N ALA A 64 27.85 -5.72 -7.06
CA ALA A 64 26.96 -6.42 -7.97
C ALA A 64 27.39 -7.90 -8.13
N PRO A 65 26.46 -8.84 -8.39
CA PRO A 65 25.03 -8.63 -8.64
C PRO A 65 24.20 -8.31 -7.40
N ALA A 66 23.26 -7.36 -7.53
CA ALA A 66 22.34 -6.98 -6.47
C ALA A 66 20.96 -6.56 -7.02
N ILE A 67 19.92 -6.70 -6.21
CA ILE A 67 18.58 -6.20 -6.48
C ILE A 67 18.18 -5.25 -5.35
N VAL A 68 17.74 -4.06 -5.72
CA VAL A 68 17.28 -3.02 -4.78
C VAL A 68 15.79 -2.82 -4.93
N PHE A 69 15.09 -2.77 -3.81
CA PHE A 69 13.68 -2.40 -3.73
C PHE A 69 13.54 -1.04 -3.04
N LEU A 70 12.95 -0.09 -3.75
CA LEU A 70 12.56 1.22 -3.22
C LEU A 70 11.05 1.24 -3.05
N LYS A 71 10.59 1.11 -1.81
CA LYS A 71 9.17 0.94 -1.48
C LYS A 71 8.43 2.28 -1.39
N ASP A 72 8.97 3.22 -0.63
CA ASP A 72 8.36 4.54 -0.39
C ASP A 72 9.42 5.66 -0.31
N PRO A 73 9.04 6.92 -0.57
CA PRO A 73 9.90 8.07 -0.32
C PRO A 73 10.36 8.12 1.15
N GLY A 74 11.66 8.24 1.38
CA GLY A 74 12.24 8.30 2.73
C GLY A 74 12.29 6.96 3.47
N VAL A 75 11.92 5.83 2.83
CA VAL A 75 12.18 4.49 3.37
C VAL A 75 13.56 4.02 2.92
N LYS A 76 14.28 3.35 3.82
CA LYS A 76 15.57 2.73 3.49
C LYS A 76 15.42 1.68 2.38
N PRO A 77 16.29 1.67 1.36
CA PRO A 77 16.29 0.64 0.33
C PRO A 77 16.44 -0.76 0.91
N VAL A 78 15.75 -1.76 0.35
CA VAL A 78 16.01 -3.17 0.67
C VAL A 78 16.90 -3.76 -0.40
N VAL A 79 18.07 -4.27 -0.01
CA VAL A 79 19.10 -4.78 -0.93
C VAL A 79 19.27 -6.28 -0.77
N TYR A 80 19.20 -7.01 -1.88
CA TYR A 80 19.51 -8.43 -1.93
C TYR A 80 20.71 -8.68 -2.83
N TYR A 81 21.75 -9.32 -2.29
CA TYR A 81 22.98 -9.64 -3.01
C TYR A 81 22.98 -11.06 -3.60
N GLY A 82 23.74 -11.22 -4.69
CA GLY A 82 24.03 -12.51 -5.30
C GLY A 82 23.23 -12.79 -6.58
N SER A 83 23.40 -14.00 -7.11
CA SER A 83 22.68 -14.47 -8.29
C SER A 83 21.28 -14.96 -7.92
N PHE A 84 20.29 -14.65 -8.76
CA PHE A 84 18.90 -15.07 -8.58
C PHE A 84 18.49 -16.06 -9.67
N ASN A 85 17.84 -17.13 -9.26
CA ASN A 85 17.07 -17.99 -10.15
C ASN A 85 15.59 -17.56 -10.14
N ASN A 86 14.75 -18.20 -10.95
CA ASN A 86 13.35 -17.82 -11.10
C ASN A 86 12.54 -17.94 -9.80
N SER A 87 12.72 -19.01 -9.03
CA SER A 87 11.99 -19.21 -7.76
C SER A 87 12.39 -18.17 -6.72
N ARG A 88 13.70 -17.97 -6.50
CA ARG A 88 14.21 -17.00 -5.53
C ARG A 88 13.78 -15.58 -5.88
N LEU A 89 13.80 -15.21 -7.17
CA LEU A 89 13.33 -13.89 -7.58
C LEU A 89 11.82 -13.73 -7.34
N SER A 90 11.02 -14.77 -7.57
CA SER A 90 9.58 -14.72 -7.31
C SER A 90 9.27 -14.55 -5.82
N GLU A 91 9.97 -15.28 -4.95
CA GLU A 91 9.84 -15.15 -3.49
C GLU A 91 10.21 -13.74 -3.02
N VAL A 92 11.35 -13.22 -3.48
CA VAL A 92 11.82 -11.87 -3.12
C VAL A 92 10.86 -10.79 -3.64
N MET A 93 10.31 -10.97 -4.85
CA MET A 93 9.28 -10.08 -5.38
C MET A 93 8.02 -10.11 -4.52
N GLU A 94 7.54 -11.29 -4.14
CA GLU A 94 6.33 -11.42 -3.34
C GLU A 94 6.45 -10.73 -1.97
N GLN A 95 7.62 -10.85 -1.33
CA GLN A 95 7.94 -10.19 -0.06
C GLN A 95 8.01 -8.66 -0.17
N ASN A 96 8.31 -8.11 -1.35
CA ASN A 96 8.61 -6.69 -1.53
C ASN A 96 7.72 -5.99 -2.58
N LYS A 97 6.65 -6.63 -3.05
CA LYS A 97 5.78 -6.07 -4.10
C LYS A 97 4.95 -4.88 -3.63
N LEU A 98 4.69 -4.76 -2.33
CA LEU A 98 3.94 -3.66 -1.73
C LEU A 98 4.88 -2.60 -1.16
N GLN A 99 4.41 -1.36 -1.19
CA GLN A 99 5.03 -0.26 -0.44
C GLN A 99 4.84 -0.48 1.06
N GLU A 100 5.63 0.20 1.91
CA GLU A 100 5.43 0.12 3.37
C GLU A 100 4.05 0.68 3.75
N LEU A 101 3.67 1.79 3.11
CA LEU A 101 2.30 2.28 3.07
C LEU A 101 1.74 2.11 1.66
N PRO A 102 0.96 1.03 1.38
CA PRO A 102 0.49 0.71 0.05
C PRO A 102 -0.56 1.71 -0.46
N GLN A 103 -0.53 2.01 -1.76
CA GLN A 103 -1.59 2.79 -2.39
C GLN A 103 -2.87 1.94 -2.52
N LEU A 104 -3.98 2.49 -2.06
CA LEU A 104 -5.31 1.97 -2.33
C LEU A 104 -5.68 2.22 -3.80
N ARG A 105 -5.89 1.14 -4.54
CA ARG A 105 -6.33 1.13 -5.94
C ARG A 105 -7.36 0.04 -6.13
N SER A 106 -8.14 0.10 -7.20
CA SER A 106 -9.07 -0.98 -7.56
C SER A 106 -8.41 -2.37 -7.68
N VAL A 107 -7.13 -2.42 -8.07
CA VAL A 107 -6.38 -3.67 -8.21
C VAL A 107 -5.77 -4.18 -6.90
N THR A 108 -5.61 -3.32 -5.88
CA THR A 108 -5.02 -3.68 -4.58
C THR A 108 -6.04 -3.69 -3.44
N SER A 109 -7.22 -3.07 -3.62
CA SER A 109 -8.21 -2.86 -2.56
C SER A 109 -8.61 -4.15 -1.85
N MET A 110 -8.89 -5.21 -2.62
CA MET A 110 -9.24 -6.52 -2.07
C MET A 110 -8.09 -7.18 -1.31
N GLU A 111 -6.87 -7.16 -1.87
CA GLU A 111 -5.67 -7.72 -1.23
C GLU A 111 -5.31 -6.97 0.07
N LEU A 112 -5.60 -5.67 0.13
CA LEU A 112 -5.39 -4.83 1.31
C LEU A 112 -6.51 -4.99 2.36
N GLY A 113 -7.62 -5.65 2.03
CA GLY A 113 -8.81 -5.69 2.88
C GLY A 113 -9.51 -4.35 3.02
N CYS A 114 -9.36 -3.47 2.03
CA CYS A 114 -9.97 -2.13 1.96
C CYS A 114 -11.06 -2.08 0.87
N ASP A 115 -11.74 -3.20 0.63
CA ASP A 115 -12.84 -3.35 -0.32
C ASP A 115 -13.96 -4.12 0.36
N ALA A 116 -15.20 -3.62 0.27
CA ALA A 116 -16.34 -4.31 0.88
C ALA A 116 -16.69 -5.63 0.19
N ARG A 117 -16.26 -5.82 -1.06
CA ARG A 117 -16.39 -7.09 -1.78
C ARG A 117 -15.32 -8.11 -1.39
N GLY A 118 -14.26 -7.64 -0.74
CA GLY A 118 -13.13 -8.45 -0.30
C GLY A 118 -13.31 -9.07 1.09
N TYR A 119 -12.19 -9.54 1.62
CA TYR A 119 -12.09 -10.08 2.98
C TYR A 119 -11.00 -9.33 3.75
N SER A 120 -11.01 -9.48 5.07
CA SER A 120 -9.90 -9.03 5.90
C SER A 120 -8.60 -9.74 5.53
N ARG A 121 -7.46 -9.06 5.71
CA ARG A 121 -6.13 -9.68 5.61
C ARG A 121 -5.88 -10.71 6.71
N ALA A 122 -6.68 -10.68 7.77
CA ALA A 122 -6.69 -11.68 8.84
C ALA A 122 -7.32 -13.01 8.42
N GLY A 123 -7.98 -13.08 7.26
CA GLY A 123 -8.64 -14.28 6.74
C GLY A 123 -10.14 -14.10 6.54
N SER A 124 -10.76 -15.10 5.91
CA SER A 124 -12.19 -15.10 5.54
C SER A 124 -13.13 -15.06 6.73
N ASP A 125 -12.70 -15.63 7.86
CA ASP A 125 -13.54 -15.83 9.04
C ASP A 125 -13.67 -14.55 9.88
N THR A 126 -12.91 -13.51 9.53
CA THR A 126 -12.96 -12.22 10.22
C THR A 126 -14.21 -11.45 9.82
N THR A 127 -15.10 -11.24 10.78
CA THR A 127 -16.36 -10.52 10.56
C THR A 127 -16.21 -9.02 10.55
N ILE A 128 -15.24 -8.47 11.28
CA ILE A 128 -15.01 -7.02 11.43
C ILE A 128 -13.53 -6.70 11.24
N TRP A 129 -13.24 -5.79 10.32
CA TRP A 129 -11.91 -5.26 10.05
C TRP A 129 -11.98 -3.77 9.69
N TYR A 130 -10.82 -3.14 9.64
CA TYR A 130 -10.66 -1.69 9.52
C TYR A 130 -9.62 -1.36 8.45
N CYS A 131 -9.90 -0.33 7.66
CA CYS A 131 -8.93 0.28 6.77
C CYS A 131 -8.81 1.76 7.11
N VAL A 132 -7.61 2.19 7.46
CA VAL A 132 -7.25 3.60 7.66
C VAL A 132 -6.67 4.12 6.35
N ILE A 133 -7.33 5.11 5.77
CA ILE A 133 -7.00 5.62 4.44
C ILE A 133 -6.57 7.07 4.57
N LEU A 134 -5.31 7.31 4.22
CA LEU A 134 -4.75 8.65 4.06
C LEU A 134 -4.97 9.12 2.61
N ALA A 135 -5.91 10.02 2.39
CA ALA A 135 -6.15 10.60 1.07
C ALA A 135 -5.42 11.94 0.90
N GLY A 136 -4.96 12.20 -0.32
CA GLY A 136 -4.44 13.50 -0.69
C GLY A 136 -3.89 13.53 -2.10
N ARG A 137 -3.62 14.73 -2.59
CA ARG A 137 -2.91 14.96 -3.85
C ARG A 137 -1.42 14.71 -3.65
N LEU A 138 -0.74 14.25 -4.70
CA LEU A 138 0.72 14.03 -4.67
C LEU A 138 1.45 15.34 -4.39
N SER A 139 1.90 15.51 -3.15
CA SER A 139 2.39 16.77 -2.60
C SER A 139 3.41 16.52 -1.48
N PRO A 140 4.24 17.52 -1.13
CA PRO A 140 5.08 17.47 0.07
C PRO A 140 4.28 17.17 1.34
N GLU A 141 3.08 17.74 1.46
CA GLU A 141 2.17 17.59 2.61
C GLU A 141 1.70 16.14 2.75
N LEU A 142 1.27 15.51 1.64
CA LEU A 142 0.92 14.10 1.63
C LEU A 142 2.13 13.22 1.98
N ASN A 143 3.33 13.52 1.47
CA ASN A 143 4.53 12.74 1.79
C ASN A 143 4.89 12.82 3.27
N LYS A 144 4.75 14.00 3.89
CA LYS A 144 4.93 14.19 5.33
C LYS A 144 3.92 13.35 6.12
N MET A 145 2.65 13.38 5.74
CA MET A 145 1.62 12.59 6.44
C MET A 145 1.79 11.09 6.23
N ARG A 146 2.27 10.63 5.06
CA ARG A 146 2.66 9.23 4.82
C ARG A 146 3.82 8.79 5.72
N GLU A 147 4.75 9.70 6.04
CA GLU A 147 5.81 9.45 7.02
C GLU A 147 5.25 9.35 8.44
N THR A 148 4.35 10.25 8.84
CA THR A 148 3.64 10.17 10.13
C THR A 148 2.93 8.82 10.28
N ILE A 149 2.13 8.40 9.30
CA ILE A 149 1.39 7.13 9.35
C ILE A 149 2.33 5.92 9.45
N ARG A 150 3.48 5.93 8.76
CA ARG A 150 4.48 4.87 8.92
C ARG A 150 5.03 4.81 10.35
N ARG A 151 5.30 5.95 10.97
CA ARG A 151 5.72 6.01 12.38
C ARG A 151 4.63 5.50 13.32
N VAL A 152 3.36 5.81 13.06
CA VAL A 152 2.22 5.24 13.80
C VAL A 152 2.22 3.71 13.67
N GLN A 153 2.44 3.16 12.47
CA GLN A 153 2.56 1.71 12.28
C GLN A 153 3.72 1.12 13.09
N GLU A 154 4.88 1.79 13.13
CA GLU A 154 6.03 1.39 13.95
C GLU A 154 5.69 1.39 15.44
N THR A 155 4.99 2.42 15.94
CA THR A 155 4.53 2.51 17.34
C THR A 155 3.56 1.38 17.70
N LEU A 156 2.61 1.05 16.82
CA LEU A 156 1.68 -0.07 17.03
C LEU A 156 2.37 -1.44 17.05
N LEU A 157 3.54 -1.55 16.40
CA LEU A 157 4.38 -2.75 16.47
C LEU A 157 5.23 -2.78 17.75
N SER A 158 5.79 -1.64 18.19
CA SER A 158 6.73 -1.56 19.32
C SER A 158 6.09 -1.63 20.71
N ASP A 159 4.77 -1.41 20.84
CA ASP A 159 4.00 -1.46 22.11
C ASP A 159 4.08 -2.83 22.83
N ASP A 160 4.82 -3.80 22.31
CA ASP A 160 5.12 -5.10 22.94
C ASP A 160 6.40 -5.09 23.79
N GLU A 161 7.38 -4.22 23.48
CA GLU A 161 8.72 -4.31 24.08
C GLU A 161 8.90 -3.46 25.34
N SER A 162 8.06 -2.43 25.54
CA SER A 162 8.11 -1.57 26.71
C SER A 162 6.99 -1.91 27.71
N ASN A 163 7.37 -2.66 28.74
CA ASN A 163 6.81 -2.69 30.09
C ASN A 163 5.29 -2.44 30.25
N ALA A 164 4.60 -3.47 30.74
CA ALA A 164 3.25 -3.47 31.29
C ALA A 164 3.02 -2.53 32.51
N ALA A 165 3.71 -1.40 32.59
CA ALA A 165 3.67 -0.46 33.72
C ALA A 165 3.42 1.01 33.34
N ASP A 166 3.42 1.41 32.06
CA ASP A 166 3.13 2.83 31.73
C ASP A 166 2.65 3.14 30.29
N THR A 167 2.27 2.16 29.48
CA THR A 167 1.72 2.42 28.14
C THR A 167 0.23 2.71 28.19
N ASP A 168 -0.14 3.84 27.59
CA ASP A 168 -1.49 4.39 27.53
C ASP A 168 -2.49 3.32 27.05
N GLN A 169 -3.40 2.89 27.94
CA GLN A 169 -4.38 1.81 27.70
C GLN A 169 -5.27 2.06 26.46
N SER A 170 -5.22 3.28 25.92
CA SER A 170 -5.93 3.77 24.73
C SER A 170 -5.47 3.11 23.42
N LEU A 171 -4.20 2.72 23.27
CA LEU A 171 -3.63 2.22 22.01
C LEU A 171 -3.73 0.69 21.83
N ALA A 172 -3.87 -0.06 22.91
CA ALA A 172 -3.84 -1.52 22.91
C ALA A 172 -4.83 -2.17 21.89
N PRO A 173 -6.09 -1.71 21.75
CA PRO A 173 -7.00 -2.30 20.76
C PRO A 173 -6.55 -2.13 19.31
N ALA A 174 -5.95 -0.97 18.99
CA ALA A 174 -5.43 -0.68 17.65
C ALA A 174 -4.18 -1.52 17.34
N ALA A 175 -3.27 -1.65 18.31
CA ALA A 175 -2.06 -2.48 18.19
C ALA A 175 -2.42 -3.96 17.95
N VAL A 176 -3.35 -4.50 18.74
CA VAL A 176 -3.84 -5.88 18.57
C VAL A 176 -4.52 -6.07 17.21
N ALA A 177 -5.34 -5.11 16.76
CA ALA A 177 -5.98 -5.19 15.45
C ALA A 177 -4.95 -5.14 14.31
N PHE A 178 -3.91 -4.33 14.43
CA PHE A 178 -2.84 -4.22 13.44
C PHE A 178 -2.03 -5.52 13.33
N ARG A 179 -1.55 -6.06 14.47
CA ARG A 179 -0.78 -7.31 14.51
C ARG A 179 -1.57 -8.49 13.95
N ASN A 180 -2.85 -8.57 14.26
CA ASN A 180 -3.74 -9.61 13.75
C ASN A 180 -4.22 -9.37 12.31
N LYS A 181 -3.66 -8.38 11.59
CA LYS A 181 -4.01 -8.04 10.20
C LYS A 181 -5.49 -7.68 10.01
N ARG A 182 -6.16 -7.21 11.07
CA ARG A 182 -7.54 -6.70 11.06
C ARG A 182 -7.59 -5.19 10.84
N LEU A 183 -6.48 -4.50 11.02
CA LEU A 183 -6.31 -3.08 10.72
C LEU A 183 -5.25 -2.94 9.62
N THR A 184 -5.59 -2.24 8.55
CA THR A 184 -4.68 -1.94 7.44
C THR A 184 -4.57 -0.44 7.24
N PHE A 185 -3.36 0.06 7.00
CA PHE A 185 -3.12 1.43 6.58
C PHE A 185 -2.86 1.45 5.07
N ALA A 186 -3.45 2.39 4.37
CA ALA A 186 -3.24 2.63 2.95
C ALA A 186 -3.32 4.13 2.65
N TRP A 187 -2.80 4.54 1.49
CA TRP A 187 -2.96 5.91 1.01
C TRP A 187 -3.72 5.97 -0.32
N LEU A 188 -4.46 7.04 -0.54
CA LEU A 188 -5.29 7.26 -1.71
C LEU A 188 -4.80 8.51 -2.46
N ASP A 189 -4.48 8.35 -3.73
CA ASP A 189 -4.22 9.49 -4.62
C ASP A 189 -5.54 10.15 -4.98
N GLY A 190 -5.82 11.27 -4.31
CA GLY A 190 -7.06 12.02 -4.46
C GLY A 190 -7.21 12.67 -5.83
N GLU A 191 -6.11 12.94 -6.53
CA GLU A 191 -6.12 13.52 -7.88
C GLU A 191 -6.47 12.44 -8.91
N ALA A 192 -5.81 11.28 -8.84
CA ALA A 192 -6.06 10.18 -9.77
C ALA A 192 -7.38 9.43 -9.50
N GLN A 193 -7.86 9.44 -8.26
CA GLN A 193 -9.06 8.70 -7.82
C GLN A 193 -10.14 9.63 -7.25
N ASP A 194 -10.37 10.77 -7.92
CA ASP A 194 -11.31 11.82 -7.52
C ASP A 194 -12.67 11.28 -7.07
N ARG A 195 -13.36 10.48 -7.90
CA ARG A 195 -14.70 9.96 -7.58
C ARG A 195 -14.73 9.18 -6.26
N TYR A 196 -13.73 8.34 -6.03
CA TYR A 196 -13.63 7.54 -4.81
C TYR A 196 -13.28 8.42 -3.61
N CYS A 197 -12.29 9.31 -3.76
CA CYS A 197 -11.89 10.27 -2.73
C CYS A 197 -13.06 11.15 -2.29
N SER A 198 -13.75 11.75 -3.26
CA SER A 198 -14.89 12.65 -3.06
C SER A 198 -16.09 11.94 -2.42
N PHE A 199 -16.30 10.64 -2.67
CA PHE A 199 -17.36 9.86 -2.02
C PHE A 199 -17.17 9.76 -0.49
N TYR A 200 -15.97 9.40 -0.02
CA TYR A 200 -15.69 9.23 1.41
C TYR A 200 -15.49 10.57 2.13
N LEU A 201 -14.87 11.55 1.46
CA LEU A 201 -14.50 12.84 2.03
C LEU A 201 -15.47 13.98 1.69
N PHE A 202 -16.64 13.68 1.12
CA PHE A 202 -17.64 14.67 0.72
C PHE A 202 -17.88 15.73 1.82
N SER A 203 -17.38 16.94 1.57
CA SER A 203 -17.43 18.10 2.45
C SER A 203 -17.16 19.35 1.62
N GLU A 204 -17.43 20.54 2.16
CA GLU A 204 -17.19 21.79 1.45
C GLU A 204 -15.73 21.94 1.01
N THR A 205 -14.79 21.41 1.78
CA THR A 205 -13.34 21.51 1.57
C THR A 205 -12.72 20.25 0.95
N SER A 206 -13.53 19.33 0.40
CA SER A 206 -13.00 18.09 -0.20
C SER A 206 -12.10 18.35 -1.42
N PHE A 207 -12.29 19.48 -2.11
CA PHE A 207 -11.47 19.90 -3.25
C PHE A 207 -10.01 20.20 -2.88
N GLU A 208 -9.72 20.40 -1.59
CA GLU A 208 -8.35 20.57 -1.10
C GLU A 208 -7.59 19.23 -1.07
N THR A 209 -8.30 18.10 -1.05
CA THR A 209 -7.74 16.74 -0.94
C THR A 209 -7.95 15.92 -2.21
N CYS A 210 -9.10 16.09 -2.87
CA CYS A 210 -9.58 15.27 -3.99
C CYS A 210 -9.70 16.09 -5.27
N GLY A 211 -9.50 15.43 -6.42
CA GLY A 211 -9.63 16.04 -7.73
C GLY A 211 -8.43 16.86 -8.18
N ALA A 212 -8.60 17.56 -9.30
CA ALA A 212 -7.56 18.40 -9.88
C ALA A 212 -7.33 19.67 -9.05
N ARG A 213 -6.09 20.17 -9.05
CA ARG A 213 -5.71 21.37 -8.30
C ARG A 213 -6.51 22.58 -8.77
N ARG A 214 -7.24 23.21 -7.85
CA ARG A 214 -7.90 24.51 -8.06
C ARG A 214 -7.13 25.63 -7.36
N ASP A 215 -6.61 25.33 -6.18
CA ASP A 215 -5.82 26.23 -5.34
C ASP A 215 -4.45 25.62 -5.00
N MET A 216 -3.55 26.46 -4.46
CA MET A 216 -2.19 26.07 -4.08
C MET A 216 -2.10 25.26 -2.77
N SER A 217 -3.19 25.11 -2.02
CA SER A 217 -3.24 24.32 -0.79
C SER A 217 -3.56 22.85 -1.10
N ASP A 218 -2.62 21.96 -0.87
CA ASP A 218 -2.84 20.50 -0.86
C ASP A 218 -3.02 20.08 0.63
N VAL A 219 -4.23 19.62 1.01
CA VAL A 219 -4.53 19.23 2.39
C VAL A 219 -4.82 17.73 2.44
N PRO A 220 -3.88 16.89 2.94
CA PRO A 220 -4.16 15.47 3.14
C PRO A 220 -5.19 15.27 4.25
N ARG A 221 -6.03 14.23 4.14
CA ARG A 221 -7.05 13.88 5.14
C ARG A 221 -7.06 12.40 5.42
N LEU A 222 -7.30 12.06 6.67
CA LEU A 222 -7.38 10.70 7.14
C LEU A 222 -8.84 10.31 7.40
N PHE A 223 -9.24 9.12 6.97
CA PHE A 223 -10.53 8.54 7.33
C PHE A 223 -10.39 7.04 7.56
N ILE A 224 -11.29 6.50 8.38
CA ILE A 224 -11.30 5.10 8.77
C ILE A 224 -12.58 4.49 8.23
N VAL A 225 -12.44 3.37 7.52
CA VAL A 225 -13.55 2.55 7.07
C VAL A 225 -13.57 1.29 7.92
N ARG A 226 -14.64 1.10 8.67
CA ARG A 226 -14.96 -0.14 9.34
C ARG A 226 -15.84 -0.98 8.42
N TYR A 227 -15.39 -2.19 8.15
CA TYR A 227 -16.16 -3.19 7.43
C TYR A 227 -16.77 -4.18 8.41
N LYS A 228 -18.03 -4.55 8.18
CA LYS A 228 -18.70 -5.64 8.90
C LYS A 228 -19.41 -6.53 7.88
N ARG A 229 -18.98 -7.79 7.81
CA ARG A 229 -19.52 -8.80 6.92
C ARG A 229 -20.84 -9.37 7.44
N ASN A 230 -21.80 -9.54 6.54
CA ASN A 230 -23.09 -10.14 6.85
C ASN A 230 -23.04 -11.65 6.58
N THR A 231 -22.79 -12.45 7.62
CA THR A 231 -22.68 -13.91 7.48
C THR A 231 -23.95 -14.57 6.95
N THR A 232 -25.12 -14.00 7.25
CA THR A 232 -26.42 -14.50 6.80
C THR A 232 -26.70 -14.30 5.30
N GLU A 233 -26.06 -13.32 4.66
CA GLU A 233 -26.27 -13.04 3.22
C GLU A 233 -25.32 -13.87 2.34
N ASP A 234 -24.12 -14.19 2.83
CA ASP A 234 -23.18 -15.05 2.12
C ASP A 234 -23.69 -16.50 2.00
N GLU A 235 -24.27 -17.04 3.08
CA GLU A 235 -24.90 -18.37 3.06
C GLU A 235 -26.08 -18.41 2.08
N ALA A 236 -26.90 -17.36 2.05
CA ALA A 236 -28.02 -17.24 1.12
C ALA A 236 -27.58 -17.06 -0.35
N LYS A 237 -26.43 -16.40 -0.62
CA LYS A 237 -25.84 -16.29 -1.97
C LYS A 237 -25.25 -17.62 -2.46
N ILE A 238 -24.66 -18.43 -1.57
CA ILE A 238 -24.17 -19.78 -1.90
C ILE A 238 -25.33 -20.69 -2.31
N GLU A 239 -26.50 -20.55 -1.66
CA GLU A 239 -27.72 -21.28 -2.03
C GLU A 239 -28.35 -20.78 -3.33
N ARG A 240 -28.25 -19.48 -3.63
CA ARG A 240 -28.75 -18.85 -4.86
C ARG A 240 -27.70 -18.85 -5.98
N LYS A 241 -27.22 -20.02 -6.40
CA LYS A 241 -26.44 -20.08 -7.65
C LYS A 241 -27.34 -19.67 -8.83
N PRO A 242 -26.89 -18.74 -9.69
CA PRO A 242 -27.70 -18.26 -10.81
C PRO A 242 -27.96 -19.40 -11.78
N ARG A 243 -29.23 -19.60 -12.15
CA ARG A 243 -29.62 -20.68 -13.06
C ARG A 243 -29.30 -20.31 -14.51
N ASN A 244 -29.36 -19.01 -14.86
CA ASN A 244 -29.16 -18.51 -16.22
C ASN A 244 -28.32 -17.22 -16.28
N ILE A 245 -27.76 -16.91 -17.47
CA ILE A 245 -26.90 -15.73 -17.74
C ILE A 245 -27.61 -14.40 -17.45
N TRP A 246 -28.95 -14.34 -17.64
CA TRP A 246 -29.74 -13.14 -17.36
C TRP A 246 -29.92 -12.84 -15.87
N ASP A 247 -29.92 -13.87 -15.01
CA ASP A 247 -29.97 -13.70 -13.55
C ASP A 247 -28.67 -13.09 -13.03
N ALA A 248 -27.52 -13.49 -13.60
CA ALA A 248 -26.21 -12.93 -13.28
C ALA A 248 -26.06 -11.45 -13.69
N MET A 249 -26.90 -10.96 -14.61
CA MET A 249 -26.92 -9.54 -15.01
C MET A 249 -27.90 -8.70 -14.18
N GLN A 250 -28.82 -9.33 -13.44
CA GLN A 250 -29.82 -8.67 -12.58
C GLN A 250 -29.43 -8.65 -11.10
N GLU A 251 -28.37 -9.34 -10.69
CA GLU A 251 -27.80 -9.15 -9.36
C GLU A 251 -27.26 -7.72 -9.25
N GLN A 252 -28.08 -6.86 -8.66
CA GLN A 252 -27.61 -5.63 -8.04
C GLN A 252 -26.56 -6.08 -7.02
N GLU A 253 -25.26 -5.95 -7.35
CA GLU A 253 -24.14 -6.39 -6.52
C GLU A 253 -24.22 -5.68 -5.16
N VAL A 254 -25.00 -6.22 -4.23
CA VAL A 254 -25.01 -5.76 -2.85
C VAL A 254 -23.68 -6.19 -2.26
N ASP A 255 -22.92 -5.19 -1.82
CA ASP A 255 -21.65 -5.38 -1.13
C ASP A 255 -21.82 -6.38 0.03
N PRO A 256 -21.01 -7.45 0.11
CA PRO A 256 -21.15 -8.46 1.16
C PRO A 256 -20.75 -7.95 2.55
N ALA A 257 -20.09 -6.78 2.62
CA ALA A 257 -19.76 -6.11 3.86
C ALA A 257 -20.36 -4.70 3.93
N SER A 258 -21.06 -4.42 5.03
CA SER A 258 -21.48 -3.07 5.40
C SER A 258 -20.27 -2.21 5.77
N GLN A 259 -20.32 -0.93 5.40
CA GLN A 259 -19.26 0.03 5.65
C GLN A 259 -19.73 1.14 6.61
N LEU A 260 -18.90 1.48 7.58
CA LEU A 260 -19.05 2.68 8.40
C LEU A 260 -17.78 3.52 8.26
N VAL A 261 -17.95 4.81 7.96
CA VAL A 261 -16.84 5.73 7.67
C VAL A 261 -16.76 6.79 8.74
N VAL A 262 -15.57 7.00 9.30
CA VAL A 262 -15.29 8.07 10.25
C VAL A 262 -14.15 8.92 9.72
N ARG A 263 -14.31 10.24 9.74
CA ARG A 263 -13.26 11.18 9.33
C ARG A 263 -12.47 11.63 10.55
N TYR A 264 -11.16 11.74 10.38
CA TYR A 264 -10.28 12.28 11.40
C TYR A 264 -10.06 13.77 11.16
N ASN A 265 -10.34 14.57 12.19
CA ASN A 265 -10.21 16.04 12.15
C ASN A 265 -9.14 16.56 13.13
N GLY A 266 -8.32 15.68 13.71
CA GLY A 266 -7.22 16.08 14.59
C GLY A 266 -6.00 16.56 13.82
N SER A 267 -4.89 16.83 14.53
CA SER A 267 -3.65 17.25 13.87
C SER A 267 -2.91 16.08 13.22
N ASP A 268 -1.99 16.40 12.32
CA ASP A 268 -1.11 15.44 11.65
C ASP A 268 0.04 14.93 12.56
N GLU A 269 -0.05 15.15 13.87
CA GLU A 269 0.94 14.72 14.85
C GLU A 269 0.63 13.31 15.37
N ILE A 270 1.68 12.47 15.46
CA ILE A 270 1.62 11.07 15.90
C ILE A 270 0.75 10.84 17.14
N PRO A 271 0.92 11.56 18.28
CA PRO A 271 0.15 11.27 19.50
C PRO A 271 -1.35 11.52 19.34
N GLN A 272 -1.77 12.28 18.32
CA GLN A 272 -3.18 12.56 18.08
C GLN A 272 -3.82 11.60 17.07
N VAL A 273 -3.02 10.91 16.24
CA VAL A 273 -3.48 10.00 15.17
C VAL A 273 -3.59 8.58 15.69
#